data_AF-A0AAP6B937-F1
#
_entry.id   AF-A0AAP6B937-F1
#
_cell.length_a   1.000
_cell.length_b   1.000
_cell.length_c   1.000
_cell.angle_alpha   90.00
_cell.angle_beta   90.00
_cell.angle_gamma   90.00
#
_symmetry.space_group_name_H-M   'P 1'
#
loop_
_entity.id
_entity.type
_entity.pdbx_description
1 polymer ?
#
loop_
_entity_poly.entity_id
_entity_poly.type
_entity_poly.pdbx_seq_one_letter_code
_entity_poly.pdbx_strand_id
1 'polypeptide(L)'
;MINLDVRLETWDHPFRHFRGAGLISAHDLADLGATAPDADLFQRIDTSTGADVRRRYRSSVLPFSDNKTGITPDDIPLAAPWRALVTDLLSDEFTDWLNRETGVDTAGLHRRAEMYYHYDGDFEDLSAGKQHKRLAFALHLNEHWPADGGGDQEYWSGPDRSAGPAATMPPTGGTAWFYSASPASWHQMSPVAAGRGLVRQSVSMAFFE
;
A
#
# COMPACT_ATOMS: atom_id res chain seq x y z
N MET A 1 -0.11 5.57 -17.25
CA MET A 1 0.67 4.48 -16.63
C MET A 1 -0.22 3.41 -16.02
N ILE A 2 -1.15 3.76 -15.14
CA ILE A 2 -2.02 2.75 -14.51
C ILE A 2 -2.99 2.15 -15.53
N ASN A 3 -3.05 0.83 -15.61
CA ASN A 3 -4.00 0.10 -16.44
C ASN A 3 -5.36 -0.02 -15.73
N LEU A 4 -6.32 0.85 -16.10
CA LEU A 4 -7.67 0.88 -15.52
C LEU A 4 -8.64 -0.11 -16.17
N ASP A 5 -8.21 -0.90 -17.16
CA ASP A 5 -9.00 -2.01 -17.70
C ASP A 5 -8.93 -3.26 -16.81
N VAL A 6 -8.01 -3.28 -15.83
CA VAL A 6 -7.91 -4.34 -14.82
C VAL A 6 -9.19 -4.42 -14.01
N ARG A 7 -9.72 -5.64 -13.87
CA ARG A 7 -10.86 -5.97 -13.00
C ARG A 7 -10.34 -6.52 -11.67
N LEU A 8 -10.93 -6.08 -10.57
CA LEU A 8 -10.53 -6.55 -9.25
C LEU A 8 -11.06 -7.97 -8.95
N GLU A 9 -10.17 -8.86 -8.53
CA GLU A 9 -10.54 -10.08 -7.83
C GLU A 9 -11.10 -9.69 -6.44
N THR A 10 -12.22 -10.29 -6.04
CA THR A 10 -12.89 -9.99 -4.76
C THR A 10 -13.03 -11.26 -3.93
N TRP A 11 -12.75 -11.15 -2.64
CA TRP A 11 -13.01 -12.20 -1.65
C TRP A 11 -13.76 -11.62 -0.47
N ASP A 12 -14.69 -12.39 0.10
CA ASP A 12 -15.46 -12.00 1.28
C ASP A 12 -14.90 -12.59 2.59
N HIS A 13 -14.00 -13.57 2.50
CA HIS A 13 -13.35 -14.21 3.64
C HIS A 13 -11.84 -13.97 3.60
N PRO A 14 -11.16 -13.61 4.72
CA PRO A 14 -11.68 -13.47 6.09
C PRO A 14 -12.56 -12.23 6.33
N PHE A 15 -12.48 -11.27 5.43
CA PHE A 15 -13.35 -10.10 5.32
C PHE A 15 -13.29 -9.64 3.87
N ARG A 16 -14.14 -8.69 3.48
CA ARG A 16 -14.17 -8.20 2.11
C ARG A 16 -12.89 -7.45 1.73
N HIS A 17 -12.15 -7.99 0.77
CA HIS A 17 -10.92 -7.42 0.24
C HIS A 17 -10.76 -7.72 -1.25
N PHE A 18 -9.83 -7.00 -1.89
CA PHE A 18 -9.66 -7.04 -3.33
C PHE A 18 -8.19 -7.11 -3.73
N ARG A 19 -7.95 -7.60 -4.95
CA ARG A 19 -6.65 -7.62 -5.60
C ARG A 19 -6.78 -7.23 -7.06
N GLY A 20 -5.90 -6.35 -7.51
CA GLY A 20 -5.75 -6.02 -8.92
C GLY A 20 -4.33 -6.35 -9.37
N ALA A 21 -4.17 -7.33 -10.25
CA ALA A 21 -2.87 -7.70 -10.80
C ALA A 21 -2.70 -7.12 -12.21
N GLY A 22 -1.49 -6.65 -12.54
CA GLY A 22 -1.19 -6.06 -13.85
C GLY A 22 -1.64 -4.60 -14.00
N LEU A 23 -1.74 -3.86 -12.89
CA LEU A 23 -2.04 -2.43 -12.89
C LEU A 23 -0.91 -1.59 -13.47
N ILE A 24 0.33 -2.10 -13.40
CA ILE A 24 1.52 -1.47 -13.98
C ILE A 24 2.19 -2.52 -14.87
N SER A 25 2.62 -2.10 -16.06
CA SER A 25 3.31 -2.98 -17.00
C SER A 25 4.72 -3.32 -16.50
N ALA A 26 5.30 -4.43 -16.96
CA ALA A 26 6.69 -4.78 -16.62
C ALA A 26 7.69 -3.70 -17.07
N HIS A 27 7.43 -3.07 -18.23
CA HIS A 27 8.22 -1.95 -18.73
C HIS A 27 8.18 -0.76 -17.76
N ASP A 28 6.99 -0.35 -17.34
CA ASP A 28 6.83 0.77 -16.41
C ASP A 28 7.40 0.45 -15.02
N LEU A 29 7.32 -0.79 -14.54
CA LEU A 29 7.95 -1.23 -13.29
C LEU A 29 9.48 -1.12 -13.37
N ALA A 30 10.09 -1.50 -14.49
CA ALA A 30 11.53 -1.36 -14.69
C ALA A 30 11.94 0.13 -14.66
N ASP A 31 11.19 1.01 -15.33
CA ASP A 31 11.43 2.46 -15.32
C ASP A 31 11.28 3.07 -13.91
N LEU A 32 10.24 2.68 -13.17
CA LEU A 32 10.02 3.11 -11.79
C LEU A 32 11.16 2.64 -10.87
N GLY A 33 11.60 1.39 -11.00
CA GLY A 33 12.70 0.83 -10.22
C GLY A 33 14.04 1.52 -10.51
N ALA A 34 14.34 1.79 -11.78
CA ALA A 34 15.55 2.48 -12.20
C ALA A 34 15.61 3.95 -11.77
N THR A 35 14.44 4.56 -11.51
CA THR A 35 14.31 5.97 -11.17
C THR A 35 13.67 6.20 -9.79
N ALA A 36 13.77 5.21 -8.90
CA ALA A 36 13.20 5.25 -7.57
C ALA A 36 13.63 6.52 -6.79
N PRO A 37 12.70 7.19 -6.06
CA PRO A 37 13.04 8.38 -5.29
C PRO A 37 14.12 8.11 -4.26
N ASP A 38 14.95 9.11 -3.99
CA ASP A 38 16.03 9.01 -3.01
C ASP A 38 15.46 8.71 -1.61
N ALA A 39 16.13 7.84 -0.86
CA ALA A 39 15.75 7.47 0.49
C ALA A 39 15.76 8.67 1.45
N ASP A 40 16.57 9.70 1.17
CA ASP A 40 16.65 10.93 1.97
C ASP A 40 15.36 11.76 1.94
N LEU A 41 14.47 11.51 0.96
CA LEU A 41 13.14 12.12 0.93
C LEU A 41 12.17 11.49 1.95
N PHE A 42 12.46 10.29 2.45
CA PHE A 42 11.54 9.53 3.29
C PHE A 42 11.82 9.75 4.77
N GLN A 43 10.77 10.01 5.53
CA GLN A 43 10.84 10.02 6.97
C GLN A 43 10.79 8.59 7.52
N ARG A 44 11.83 8.19 8.27
CA ARG A 44 11.82 6.94 9.01
C ARG A 44 10.86 7.00 10.19
N ILE A 45 9.98 6.01 10.30
CA ILE A 45 9.07 5.82 11.43
C ILE A 45 9.35 4.45 12.07
N ASP A 46 9.57 4.43 13.38
CA ASP A 46 9.67 3.22 14.19
C ASP A 46 8.83 3.39 15.46
N THR A 47 7.73 2.65 15.54
CA THR A 47 6.87 2.62 16.73
C THR A 47 7.07 1.36 17.57
N SER A 48 8.06 0.52 17.27
CA SER A 48 8.19 -0.83 17.86
C SER A 48 8.65 -0.85 19.32
N THR A 49 9.23 0.23 19.84
CA THR A 49 9.91 0.27 21.15
C THR A 49 9.18 1.05 22.25
N GLY A 50 7.99 1.61 21.99
CA GLY A 50 7.22 2.39 22.97
C GLY A 50 6.35 1.53 23.92
N ALA A 51 6.22 1.95 25.18
CA ALA A 51 5.46 1.24 26.21
C ALA A 51 3.91 1.26 26.02
N ASP A 52 3.37 2.24 25.30
CA ASP A 52 1.92 2.45 25.09
C ASP A 52 1.50 2.34 23.61
N VAL A 53 2.16 1.45 22.86
CA VAL A 53 1.97 1.41 21.40
C VAL A 53 0.70 0.65 21.04
N ARG A 54 -0.35 1.40 20.65
CA ARG A 54 -1.59 0.84 20.10
C ARG A 54 -1.40 0.07 18.79
N ARG A 55 -0.34 0.34 18.03
CA ARG A 55 0.03 -0.33 16.77
C ARG A 55 1.53 -0.17 16.48
N ARG A 56 2.24 -1.29 16.38
CA ARG A 56 3.69 -1.33 16.10
C ARG A 56 3.93 -1.47 14.60
N TYR A 57 4.84 -0.66 14.07
CA TYR A 57 5.29 -0.79 12.69
C TYR A 57 6.63 -0.09 12.51
N ARG A 58 7.31 -0.46 11.43
CA ARG A 58 8.54 0.18 10.98
C ARG A 58 8.48 0.38 9.49
N SER A 59 8.68 1.61 9.04
CA SER A 59 8.68 1.96 7.63
C SER A 59 9.36 3.30 7.39
N SER A 60 9.75 3.57 6.16
CA SER A 60 10.13 4.90 5.69
C SER A 60 9.03 5.42 4.78
N VAL A 61 8.51 6.61 5.06
CA VAL A 61 7.33 7.16 4.39
C VAL A 61 7.59 8.53 3.78
N LEU A 62 7.06 8.74 2.59
CA LEU A 62 7.03 10.03 1.90
C LEU A 62 5.57 10.35 1.54
N PRO A 63 4.89 11.22 2.30
CA PRO A 63 3.59 11.75 1.91
C PRO A 63 3.73 12.61 0.66
N PHE A 64 2.91 12.34 -0.37
CA PHE A 64 2.93 13.13 -1.60
C PHE A 64 1.58 13.79 -1.92
N SER A 65 0.51 13.39 -1.25
CA SER A 65 -0.76 14.10 -1.32
C SER A 65 -1.56 13.92 -0.04
N ASP A 66 -2.14 15.00 0.45
CA ASP A 66 -3.11 14.98 1.54
C ASP A 66 -4.04 16.19 1.39
N ASN A 67 -5.30 15.94 1.00
CA ASN A 67 -6.25 17.02 0.72
C ASN A 67 -6.75 17.74 1.99
N LYS A 68 -6.43 17.24 3.19
CA LYS A 68 -6.78 17.88 4.46
C LYS A 68 -5.66 18.80 4.97
N THR A 69 -4.41 18.44 4.75
CA THR A 69 -3.25 19.25 5.16
C THR A 69 -2.70 20.14 4.05
N GLY A 70 -3.14 19.91 2.80
CA GLY A 70 -2.72 20.68 1.64
C GLY A 70 -1.39 20.21 1.01
N ILE A 71 -0.91 19.01 1.37
CA ILE A 71 0.29 18.44 0.73
C ILE A 71 -0.04 18.13 -0.73
N THR A 72 0.81 18.63 -1.65
CA THR A 72 0.78 18.33 -3.08
C THR A 72 2.13 17.75 -3.52
N PRO A 73 2.18 17.03 -4.66
CA PRO A 73 3.42 16.42 -5.13
C PRO A 73 4.37 17.40 -5.85
N ASP A 74 3.95 18.66 -6.05
CA ASP A 74 4.62 19.61 -6.95
C ASP A 74 6.06 19.94 -6.51
N ASP A 75 6.31 19.97 -5.20
CA ASP A 75 7.62 20.28 -4.62
C ASP A 75 8.51 19.04 -4.42
N ILE A 76 8.02 17.85 -4.78
CA ILE A 76 8.79 16.61 -4.65
C ILE A 76 9.60 16.40 -5.93
N PRO A 77 10.93 16.26 -5.85
CA PRO A 77 11.80 16.10 -7.01
C PRO A 77 11.73 14.67 -7.59
N LEU A 78 10.55 14.28 -8.08
CA LEU A 78 10.29 12.97 -8.66
C LEU A 78 10.88 12.88 -10.08
N ALA A 79 11.33 11.69 -10.49
CA ALA A 79 11.62 11.42 -11.90
C ALA A 79 10.34 11.38 -12.74
N ALA A 80 10.46 11.45 -14.07
CA ALA A 80 9.29 11.48 -14.96
C ALA A 80 8.34 10.27 -14.80
N PRO A 81 8.81 9.00 -14.68
CA PRO A 81 7.93 7.86 -14.45
C PRO A 81 7.13 7.97 -13.15
N TRP A 82 7.76 8.44 -12.08
CA TRP A 82 7.12 8.65 -10.78
C TRP A 82 6.10 9.79 -10.79
N ARG A 83 6.40 10.89 -11.49
CA ARG A 83 5.39 11.95 -11.71
C ARG A 83 4.18 11.41 -12.45
N ALA A 84 4.37 10.62 -13.52
CA ALA A 84 3.26 10.02 -14.25
C ALA A 84 2.42 9.10 -13.36
N LEU A 85 3.05 8.24 -12.55
CA LEU A 85 2.35 7.39 -11.59
C LEU A 85 1.53 8.22 -10.58
N VAL A 86 2.13 9.25 -9.99
CA VAL A 86 1.45 10.12 -9.02
C VAL A 86 0.28 10.88 -9.67
N THR A 87 0.48 11.42 -10.87
CA THR A 87 -0.59 12.09 -11.63
C THR A 87 -1.76 11.14 -11.88
N ASP A 88 -1.50 9.92 -12.34
CA ASP A 88 -2.54 8.92 -12.57
C ASP A 88 -3.28 8.57 -11.27
N LEU A 89 -2.55 8.28 -10.18
CA LEU A 89 -3.14 7.95 -8.88
C LEU A 89 -4.04 9.06 -8.34
N LEU A 90 -3.69 10.32 -8.57
CA LEU A 90 -4.45 11.46 -8.05
C LEU A 90 -5.59 11.91 -8.98
N SER A 91 -5.71 11.32 -10.17
CA SER A 91 -6.72 11.64 -11.17
C SER A 91 -8.14 11.26 -10.73
N ASP A 92 -9.12 11.95 -11.31
CA ASP A 92 -10.54 11.60 -11.16
C ASP A 92 -10.82 10.24 -11.80
N GLU A 93 -10.17 9.90 -12.92
CA GLU A 93 -10.34 8.63 -13.61
C GLU A 93 -9.95 7.43 -12.73
N PHE A 94 -8.84 7.54 -11.99
CA PHE A 94 -8.44 6.50 -11.03
C PHE A 94 -9.43 6.41 -9.86
N THR A 95 -9.94 7.54 -9.37
CA THR A 95 -10.94 7.57 -8.29
C THR A 95 -12.26 6.94 -8.75
N ASP A 96 -12.71 7.22 -9.97
CA ASP A 96 -13.90 6.61 -10.57
C ASP A 96 -13.71 5.10 -10.79
N TRP A 97 -12.52 4.68 -11.22
CA TRP A 97 -12.16 3.26 -11.32
C TRP A 97 -12.23 2.58 -9.95
N LEU A 98 -11.67 3.18 -8.89
CA LEU A 98 -11.75 2.65 -7.52
C LEU A 98 -13.19 2.48 -7.07
N ASN A 99 -14.03 3.51 -7.24
CA ASN A 99 -15.43 3.49 -6.82
C ASN A 99 -16.20 2.38 -7.56
N ARG A 100 -15.97 2.23 -8.87
CA ARG A 100 -16.60 1.20 -9.69
C ARG A 100 -16.18 -0.21 -9.28
N GLU A 101 -14.88 -0.46 -9.11
CA GLU A 101 -14.39 -1.82 -8.84
C GLU A 101 -14.62 -2.26 -7.39
N THR A 102 -14.62 -1.33 -6.44
CA THR A 102 -14.80 -1.65 -5.01
C THR A 102 -16.25 -1.50 -4.54
N GLY A 103 -17.04 -0.66 -5.21
CA GLY A 103 -18.38 -0.25 -4.77
C GLY A 103 -18.37 0.70 -3.57
N VAL A 104 -17.20 1.26 -3.20
CA VAL A 104 -17.06 2.20 -2.09
C VAL A 104 -17.12 3.62 -2.64
N ASP A 105 -18.04 4.44 -2.13
CA ASP A 105 -18.06 5.86 -2.46
C ASP A 105 -16.95 6.60 -1.71
N THR A 106 -16.05 7.22 -2.46
CA THR A 106 -14.93 8.01 -1.93
C THR A 106 -15.10 9.52 -2.12
N ALA A 107 -16.22 9.97 -2.69
CA ALA A 107 -16.45 11.37 -2.97
C ALA A 107 -16.43 12.23 -1.69
N GLY A 108 -15.66 13.32 -1.72
CA GLY A 108 -15.55 14.27 -0.61
C GLY A 108 -14.79 13.76 0.62
N LEU A 109 -14.26 12.54 0.61
CA LEU A 109 -13.49 12.00 1.73
C LEU A 109 -12.10 12.64 1.84
N HIS A 110 -11.53 12.60 3.05
CA HIS A 110 -10.12 12.92 3.23
C HIS A 110 -9.28 11.85 2.53
N ARG A 111 -8.56 12.26 1.48
CA ARG A 111 -7.64 11.42 0.72
C ARG A 111 -6.21 11.73 1.14
N ARG A 112 -5.48 10.68 1.51
CA ARG A 112 -4.04 10.72 1.78
C ARG A 112 -3.33 9.67 0.94
N ALA A 113 -2.25 10.05 0.29
CA ALA A 113 -1.45 9.19 -0.56
C ALA A 113 0.04 9.32 -0.22
N GLU A 114 0.71 8.17 -0.14
CA GLU A 114 2.04 8.05 0.45
C GLU A 114 2.87 7.01 -0.28
N MET A 115 4.16 7.27 -0.45
CA MET A 115 5.14 6.27 -0.87
C MET A 115 5.78 5.64 0.36
N TYR A 116 6.07 4.35 0.29
CA TYR A 116 6.70 3.61 1.37
C TYR A 116 7.88 2.80 0.87
N TYR A 117 8.96 2.89 1.65
CA TYR A 117 10.08 1.96 1.65
C TYR A 117 10.03 1.12 2.92
N HIS A 118 10.13 -0.20 2.75
CA HIS A 118 10.31 -1.14 3.85
C HIS A 118 11.61 -1.92 3.62
N TYR A 119 12.53 -1.80 4.56
CA TYR A 119 13.83 -2.47 4.59
C TYR A 119 13.74 -3.79 5.34
N ASP A 120 14.77 -4.63 5.28
CA ASP A 120 14.84 -5.87 6.07
C ASP A 120 14.50 -5.62 7.56
N GLY A 121 13.57 -6.44 8.07
CA GLY A 121 13.01 -6.34 9.40
C GLY A 121 11.80 -5.41 9.52
N ASP A 122 11.52 -4.56 8.55
CA ASP A 122 10.33 -3.71 8.57
C ASP A 122 9.05 -4.52 8.52
N PHE A 123 8.03 -4.07 9.25
CA PHE A 123 6.80 -4.80 9.47
C PHE A 123 5.66 -3.84 9.79
N GLU A 124 4.43 -4.36 9.70
CA GLU A 124 3.26 -3.75 10.29
C GLU A 124 2.54 -4.81 11.10
N ASP A 125 2.37 -4.59 12.42
CA ASP A 125 1.72 -5.58 13.29
C ASP A 125 0.23 -5.75 13.00
N LEU A 126 -0.26 -6.96 13.31
CA LEU A 126 -1.67 -7.33 13.22
C LEU A 126 -2.60 -6.30 13.87
N SER A 127 -3.49 -5.75 13.06
CA SER A 127 -4.53 -4.81 13.52
C SER A 127 -5.77 -4.87 12.64
N ALA A 128 -6.90 -4.39 13.15
CA ALA A 128 -8.11 -4.19 12.35
C ALA A 128 -8.07 -2.89 11.50
N GLY A 129 -6.95 -2.15 11.51
CA GLY A 129 -6.86 -0.83 10.89
C GLY A 129 -7.65 0.28 11.60
N LYS A 130 -7.54 1.50 11.07
CA LYS A 130 -8.29 2.67 11.56
C LYS A 130 -9.74 2.59 11.09
N GLN A 131 -10.69 2.53 12.02
CA GLN A 131 -12.10 2.26 11.72
C GLN A 131 -12.81 3.37 10.92
N HIS A 132 -12.26 4.59 10.89
CA HIS A 132 -12.75 5.69 10.05
C HIS A 132 -12.15 5.67 8.62
N LYS A 133 -11.36 4.65 8.27
CA LYS A 133 -10.81 4.47 6.91
C LYS A 133 -11.82 3.71 6.06
N ARG A 134 -12.41 4.36 5.07
CA ARG A 134 -13.39 3.77 4.16
C ARG A 134 -12.78 2.81 3.14
N LEU A 135 -11.64 3.18 2.60
CA LEU A 135 -10.91 2.39 1.63
C LEU A 135 -9.41 2.59 1.83
N ALA A 136 -8.66 1.48 1.80
CA ALA A 136 -7.23 1.48 1.66
C ALA A 136 -6.85 0.82 0.35
N PHE A 137 -5.80 1.33 -0.27
CA PHE A 137 -5.15 0.82 -1.46
C PHE A 137 -3.65 0.79 -1.19
N ALA A 138 -2.96 -0.28 -1.60
CA ALA A 138 -1.53 -0.22 -1.80
C ALA A 138 -1.10 -1.03 -3.02
N LEU A 139 -0.24 -0.42 -3.84
CA LEU A 139 0.32 -0.96 -5.07
C LEU A 139 1.82 -1.20 -4.88
N HIS A 140 2.27 -2.40 -5.22
CA HIS A 140 3.67 -2.80 -5.13
C HIS A 140 4.43 -2.51 -6.42
N LEU A 141 5.66 -2.04 -6.29
CA LEU A 141 6.41 -1.46 -7.40
C LEU A 141 7.73 -2.17 -7.71
N ASN A 142 8.14 -3.14 -6.89
CA ASN A 142 9.30 -3.97 -7.20
C ASN A 142 8.98 -4.89 -8.38
N GLU A 143 9.70 -4.73 -9.50
CA GLU A 143 9.59 -5.62 -10.66
C GLU A 143 9.77 -7.10 -10.27
N HIS A 144 10.73 -7.35 -9.38
CA HIS A 144 11.04 -8.67 -8.85
C HIS A 144 11.09 -8.63 -7.33
N TRP A 145 10.38 -9.56 -6.68
CA TRP A 145 10.46 -9.78 -5.24
C TRP A 145 10.79 -11.25 -4.95
N PRO A 146 11.77 -11.56 -4.08
CA PRO A 146 12.09 -12.95 -3.74
C PRO A 146 10.90 -13.66 -3.09
N ALA A 147 10.71 -14.94 -3.41
CA ALA A 147 9.62 -15.74 -2.85
C ALA A 147 9.71 -15.90 -1.32
N ASP A 148 10.92 -15.85 -0.77
CA ASP A 148 11.24 -15.88 0.67
C ASP A 148 11.53 -14.47 1.24
N GLY A 149 11.26 -13.41 0.47
CA GLY A 149 11.62 -12.04 0.83
C GLY A 149 10.73 -11.39 1.89
N GLY A 150 9.68 -12.07 2.36
CA GLY A 150 8.71 -11.55 3.32
C GLY A 150 8.04 -10.26 2.84
N GLY A 151 7.56 -9.43 3.78
CA GLY A 151 6.80 -8.22 3.42
C GLY A 151 5.43 -8.52 2.81
N ASP A 152 4.91 -9.71 3.06
CA ASP A 152 3.64 -10.17 2.53
C ASP A 152 2.51 -9.44 3.22
N GLN A 153 1.47 -9.11 2.44
CA GLN A 153 0.21 -8.66 3.00
C GLN A 153 -0.56 -9.89 3.48
N GLU A 154 -0.82 -9.96 4.77
CA GLU A 154 -1.53 -11.08 5.38
C GLU A 154 -2.90 -10.66 5.90
N TYR A 155 -3.89 -11.52 5.69
CA TYR A 155 -5.26 -11.35 6.14
C TYR A 155 -5.65 -12.46 7.09
N TRP A 156 -6.27 -12.06 8.19
CA TRP A 156 -6.53 -12.93 9.33
C TRP A 156 -8.03 -12.95 9.65
N SER A 157 -8.52 -14.10 10.09
CA SER A 157 -9.92 -14.26 10.54
C SER A 157 -10.20 -13.56 11.88
N GLY A 158 -9.16 -13.11 12.58
CA GLY A 158 -9.26 -12.47 13.88
C GLY A 158 -7.89 -12.11 14.47
N PRO A 159 -7.82 -11.64 15.72
CA PRO A 159 -6.57 -11.30 16.39
C PRO A 159 -5.73 -12.50 16.84
N ASP A 160 -6.33 -13.71 16.89
CA ASP A 160 -5.62 -14.92 17.26
C ASP A 160 -4.71 -15.40 16.13
N ARG A 161 -3.42 -15.55 16.44
CA ARG A 161 -2.39 -15.95 15.49
C ARG A 161 -2.21 -17.47 15.37
N SER A 162 -2.88 -18.26 16.21
CA SER A 162 -2.65 -19.71 16.33
C SER A 162 -2.91 -20.50 15.04
N ALA A 163 -3.88 -20.08 14.24
CA ALA A 163 -4.27 -20.75 12.99
C ALA A 163 -3.45 -20.31 11.76
N GLY A 164 -2.58 -19.30 11.90
CA GLY A 164 -1.94 -18.64 10.77
C GLY A 164 -2.89 -17.72 9.97
N PRO A 165 -2.37 -17.01 8.95
CA PRO A 165 -3.17 -16.15 8.10
C PRO A 165 -4.15 -16.98 7.26
N ALA A 166 -5.37 -16.46 7.07
CA ALA A 166 -6.37 -17.06 6.20
C ALA A 166 -6.06 -16.82 4.72
N ALA A 167 -5.36 -15.73 4.42
CA ALA A 167 -4.81 -15.44 3.10
C ALA A 167 -3.50 -14.66 3.22
N THR A 168 -2.59 -14.91 2.28
CA THR A 168 -1.30 -14.22 2.18
C THR A 168 -1.09 -13.79 0.75
N MET A 169 -0.64 -12.55 0.54
CA MET A 169 -0.36 -12.00 -0.76
C MET A 169 1.07 -11.45 -0.81
N PRO A 170 1.93 -11.98 -1.69
CA PRO A 170 3.28 -11.47 -1.85
C PRO A 170 3.27 -10.08 -2.52
N PRO A 171 4.25 -9.21 -2.23
CA PRO A 171 4.32 -7.85 -2.77
C PRO A 171 4.82 -7.84 -4.22
N THR A 172 4.05 -8.48 -5.10
CA THR A 172 4.36 -8.63 -6.53
C THR A 172 4.20 -7.30 -7.26
N GLY A 173 5.21 -6.89 -8.03
CA GLY A 173 5.17 -5.67 -8.83
C GLY A 173 3.92 -5.55 -9.70
N GLY A 174 3.35 -4.35 -9.76
CA GLY A 174 2.14 -4.07 -10.52
C GLY A 174 0.87 -4.70 -9.95
N THR A 175 0.95 -5.29 -8.75
CA THR A 175 -0.20 -5.81 -8.01
C THR A 175 -0.57 -4.84 -6.91
N ALA A 176 -1.86 -4.50 -6.83
CA ALA A 176 -2.42 -3.78 -5.72
C ALA A 176 -3.40 -4.62 -4.92
N TRP A 177 -3.53 -4.27 -3.66
CA TRP A 177 -4.55 -4.80 -2.77
C TRP A 177 -5.36 -3.69 -2.13
N PHE A 178 -6.59 -4.04 -1.79
CA PHE A 178 -7.58 -3.10 -1.29
C PHE A 178 -8.40 -3.73 -0.19
N TYR A 179 -8.79 -2.92 0.79
CA TYR A 179 -9.77 -3.32 1.79
C TYR A 179 -10.51 -2.11 2.35
N SER A 180 -11.71 -2.36 2.86
CA SER A 180 -12.43 -1.41 3.71
C SER A 180 -12.20 -1.80 5.17
N ALA A 181 -11.87 -0.81 6.01
CA ALA A 181 -11.66 -1.08 7.42
C ALA A 181 -13.00 -1.47 8.07
N SER A 182 -12.94 -2.50 8.90
CA SER A 182 -14.05 -2.97 9.73
C SER A 182 -13.49 -3.59 11.01
N PRO A 183 -14.32 -3.88 12.03
CA PRO A 183 -13.87 -4.61 13.20
C PRO A 183 -13.32 -6.02 12.89
N ALA A 184 -13.63 -6.56 11.71
CA ALA A 184 -13.17 -7.86 11.24
C ALA A 184 -11.97 -7.79 10.28
N SER A 185 -11.54 -6.60 9.83
CA SER A 185 -10.47 -6.46 8.84
C SER A 185 -9.08 -6.62 9.44
N TRP A 186 -8.81 -7.77 10.07
CA TRP A 186 -7.52 -8.07 10.70
C TRP A 186 -6.47 -8.35 9.64
N HIS A 187 -5.45 -7.51 9.59
CA HIS A 187 -4.37 -7.61 8.60
C HIS A 187 -3.04 -7.18 9.19
N GLN A 188 -1.97 -7.66 8.57
CA GLN A 188 -0.61 -7.28 8.92
C GLN A 188 0.28 -7.28 7.68
N MET A 189 1.45 -6.66 7.78
CA MET A 189 2.53 -6.87 6.82
C MET A 189 3.60 -7.72 7.51
N SER A 190 3.88 -8.91 6.98
CA SER A 190 4.92 -9.77 7.53
C SER A 190 6.29 -9.05 7.47
N PRO A 191 7.24 -9.37 8.37
CA PRO A 191 8.55 -8.74 8.32
C PRO A 191 9.22 -8.93 6.95
N VAL A 192 9.84 -7.88 6.43
CA VAL A 192 10.68 -7.97 5.23
C VAL A 192 11.93 -8.78 5.56
N ALA A 193 12.28 -9.71 4.67
CA ALA A 193 13.41 -10.62 4.79
C ALA A 193 14.11 -10.86 3.43
N ALA A 194 14.04 -9.88 2.54
CA ALA A 194 14.53 -9.99 1.16
C ALA A 194 16.06 -10.12 1.09
N GLY A 195 16.78 -9.59 2.08
CA GLY A 195 18.23 -9.61 2.09
C GLY A 195 18.81 -8.72 0.99
N ARG A 196 20.15 -8.74 0.90
CA ARG A 196 20.92 -8.12 -0.21
C ARG A 196 20.65 -6.62 -0.43
N GLY A 197 20.11 -5.93 0.58
CA GLY A 197 19.76 -4.52 0.49
C GLY A 197 18.54 -4.23 -0.40
N LEU A 198 17.72 -5.24 -0.71
CA LEU A 198 16.45 -5.01 -1.41
C LEU A 198 15.48 -4.23 -0.51
N VAL A 199 14.77 -3.29 -1.12
CA VAL A 199 13.79 -2.44 -0.45
C VAL A 199 12.43 -2.73 -1.04
N ARG A 200 11.44 -3.05 -0.19
CA ARG A 200 10.05 -3.19 -0.64
C ARG A 200 9.45 -1.81 -0.87
N GLN A 201 9.08 -1.55 -2.12
CA GLN A 201 8.54 -0.29 -2.59
C GLN A 201 7.04 -0.43 -2.82
N SER A 202 6.28 0.50 -2.27
CA SER A 202 4.85 0.58 -2.52
C SER A 202 4.36 2.01 -2.48
N VAL A 203 3.29 2.27 -3.22
CA VAL A 203 2.48 3.49 -3.06
C VAL A 203 1.17 3.09 -2.44
N SER A 204 0.65 3.91 -1.55
CA SER A 204 -0.62 3.69 -0.90
C SER A 204 -1.52 4.90 -1.01
N MET A 205 -2.82 4.65 -0.95
CA MET A 205 -3.84 5.66 -0.86
C MET A 205 -4.88 5.21 0.14
N ALA A 206 -5.32 6.12 1.00
CA ALA A 206 -6.39 5.87 1.95
C ALA A 206 -7.40 7.01 1.94
N PHE A 207 -8.67 6.62 2.08
CA PHE A 207 -9.80 7.52 2.15
C PHE A 207 -10.44 7.44 3.54
N PHE A 208 -10.66 8.57 4.17
CA PHE A 208 -11.14 8.69 5.55
C PHE A 208 -12.40 9.55 5.62
N GLU A 209 -13.29 9.18 6.55
CA GLU A 209 -14.41 10.04 6.98
C GLU A 209 -13.94 11.25 7.81
#